data_AF-A0A7Y5N725-F1
#
_entry.id   AF-A0A7Y5N725-F1
#
_cell.length_a   1.000
_cell.length_b   1.000
_cell.length_c   1.000
_cell.angle_alpha   90.00
_cell.angle_beta   90.00
_cell.angle_gamma   90.00
#
_symmetry.space_group_name_H-M   'P 1'
#
loop_
_entity.id
_entity.type
_entity.pdbx_description
1 polymer ?
#
loop_
_entity_poly.entity_id
_entity_poly.type
_entity_poly.pdbx_seq_one_letter_code
_entity_poly.pdbx_strand_id
1 'polypeptide(L)'
;YYRKAYYRAFWLSPPACAVAEPHAKYTGETRFPLILQNAHRYFFYAAVVVSAMNTLDAFDGFHGKDGGVGVGLGTLIMLGNAAFLWLYTLSCHSCRHLIGGRLKHFSKHPLRYRAWTLVSRLNTRHMQLAWTTLGTLLVTDLYIALVASGALTDLRFYN
;
A
#
# COMPACT_ATOMS: atom_id res chain seq x y z
N TYR A 1 -8.48 8.65 -7.08
CA TYR A 1 -9.79 7.97 -7.01
C TYR A 1 -10.49 8.22 -5.68
N TYR A 2 -9.95 7.76 -4.53
CA TYR A 2 -10.61 7.91 -3.23
C TYR A 2 -10.97 9.36 -2.89
N ARG A 3 -10.05 10.32 -3.11
CA ARG A 3 -10.36 11.76 -2.99
C ARG A 3 -11.64 12.15 -3.75
N LYS A 4 -11.83 11.69 -4.99
CA LYS A 4 -13.03 11.97 -5.80
C LYS A 4 -14.29 11.34 -5.18
N ALA A 5 -14.20 10.10 -4.70
CA ALA A 5 -15.32 9.43 -4.05
C ALA A 5 -15.74 10.16 -2.77
N TYR A 6 -14.77 10.49 -1.91
CA TYR A 6 -15.02 11.19 -0.65
C TYR A 6 -15.48 12.64 -0.85
N TYR A 7 -14.92 13.37 -1.81
CA TYR A 7 -15.40 14.71 -2.13
C TYR A 7 -16.84 14.72 -2.66
N ARG A 8 -17.26 13.69 -3.40
CA ARG A 8 -18.64 13.59 -3.87
C ARG A 8 -19.59 13.11 -2.77
N ALA A 9 -19.19 12.11 -2.00
CA ALA A 9 -20.04 11.52 -0.96
C ALA A 9 -20.20 12.42 0.27
N PHE A 10 -19.14 13.11 0.69
CA PHE A 10 -19.14 13.91 1.93
C PHE A 10 -19.10 15.41 1.71
N TRP A 11 -18.68 15.88 0.54
CA TRP A 11 -18.56 17.32 0.22
C TRP A 11 -19.35 17.73 -1.03
N LEU A 12 -20.17 16.82 -1.57
CA LEU A 12 -21.01 17.02 -2.75
C LEU A 12 -20.34 17.80 -3.91
N SER A 13 -19.03 17.61 -4.13
CA SER A 13 -18.24 18.43 -5.06
C SER A 13 -17.44 17.59 -6.06
N PRO A 14 -17.65 17.75 -7.37
CA PRO A 14 -18.73 18.53 -7.98
C PRO A 14 -20.09 17.82 -7.79
N PRO A 15 -21.19 18.58 -7.62
CA PRO A 15 -22.53 18.02 -7.63
C PRO A 15 -22.89 17.54 -9.05
N ALA A 16 -24.03 16.85 -9.19
CA ALA A 16 -24.56 16.50 -10.51
C ALA A 16 -24.89 17.78 -11.31
N CYS A 17 -24.87 17.70 -12.65
CA CYS A 17 -24.97 18.86 -13.54
C CYS A 17 -26.23 19.75 -13.33
N ALA A 18 -27.29 19.23 -12.72
CA ALA A 18 -28.53 19.94 -12.44
C ALA A 18 -28.67 20.41 -10.98
N VAL A 19 -27.68 20.16 -10.12
CA VAL A 19 -27.73 20.47 -8.69
C VAL A 19 -26.81 21.66 -8.42
N ALA A 20 -27.37 22.73 -7.84
CA ALA A 20 -26.62 23.91 -7.45
C ALA A 20 -25.54 23.56 -6.40
N GLU A 21 -24.41 24.26 -6.44
CA GLU A 21 -23.31 24.01 -5.50
C GLU A 21 -23.77 24.36 -4.06
N PRO A 22 -23.83 23.37 -3.14
CA PRO A 22 -24.38 23.60 -1.81
C PRO A 22 -23.44 24.41 -0.91
N HIS A 23 -22.20 24.64 -1.34
CA HIS A 23 -21.15 25.24 -0.54
C HIS A 23 -20.83 26.67 -0.99
N ALA A 24 -21.15 27.64 -0.14
CA ALA A 24 -20.80 29.05 -0.38
C ALA A 24 -19.29 29.33 -0.28
N LYS A 25 -18.53 28.48 0.41
CA LYS A 25 -17.07 28.64 0.61
C LYS A 25 -16.37 27.29 0.56
N TYR A 26 -15.27 27.23 -0.18
CA TYR A 26 -14.38 26.08 -0.20
C TYR A 26 -13.44 26.11 1.01
N THR A 27 -13.58 25.14 1.94
CA THR A 27 -12.67 25.03 3.09
C THR A 27 -11.53 24.05 2.89
N GLY A 28 -11.47 23.38 1.72
CA GLY A 28 -10.45 22.37 1.44
C GLY A 28 -10.49 21.18 2.40
N GLU A 29 -9.37 20.47 2.49
CA GLU A 29 -9.22 19.26 3.34
C GLU A 29 -8.83 19.62 4.79
N THR A 30 -9.26 20.77 5.33
CA THR A 30 -8.90 21.22 6.68
C THR A 30 -10.00 20.99 7.72
N ARG A 31 -11.22 20.61 7.29
CA ARG A 31 -12.35 20.33 8.19
C ARG A 31 -12.85 18.91 8.05
N PHE A 32 -13.44 18.39 9.12
CA PHE A 32 -14.09 17.08 9.13
C PHE A 32 -15.23 17.03 8.09
N PRO A 33 -15.38 15.95 7.31
CA PRO A 33 -14.59 14.71 7.32
C PRO A 33 -13.36 14.71 6.39
N LEU A 34 -13.19 15.71 5.53
CA LEU A 34 -12.10 15.78 4.54
C LEU A 34 -10.70 15.90 5.16
N ILE A 35 -10.59 16.32 6.43
CA ILE A 35 -9.32 16.32 7.17
C ILE A 35 -8.66 14.93 7.22
N LEU A 36 -9.45 13.86 7.21
CA LEU A 36 -8.93 12.49 7.15
C LEU A 36 -8.20 12.22 5.83
N GLN A 37 -8.64 12.84 4.72
CA GLN A 37 -7.94 12.74 3.43
C GLN A 37 -6.58 13.43 3.48
N ASN A 38 -6.50 14.58 4.14
CA ASN A 38 -5.22 15.26 4.33
C ASN A 38 -4.31 14.46 5.27
N ALA A 39 -4.84 13.88 6.34
CA ALA A 39 -4.10 13.04 7.28
C ALA A 39 -3.55 11.76 6.63
N HIS A 40 -4.26 11.20 5.65
CA HIS A 40 -3.83 10.01 4.89
C HIS A 40 -2.43 10.15 4.28
N ARG A 41 -1.95 11.38 4.03
CA ARG A 41 -0.59 11.62 3.54
C ARG A 41 0.48 11.03 4.46
N TYR A 42 0.22 10.99 5.76
CA TYR A 42 1.15 10.51 6.79
C TYR A 42 1.13 8.99 6.95
N PHE A 43 0.04 8.32 6.55
CA PHE A 43 -0.06 6.86 6.61
C PHE A 43 0.97 6.16 5.71
N PHE A 44 1.53 6.87 4.73
CA PHE A 44 2.67 6.38 3.98
C PHE A 44 3.84 5.97 4.89
N TYR A 45 4.17 6.75 5.93
CA TYR A 45 5.28 6.43 6.83
C TYR A 45 4.98 5.20 7.68
N ALA A 46 3.74 5.08 8.17
CA ALA A 46 3.30 3.88 8.88
C ALA A 46 3.34 2.64 7.96
N ALA A 47 2.87 2.78 6.71
CA ALA A 47 2.90 1.70 5.73
C ALA A 47 4.32 1.22 5.41
N VAL A 48 5.30 2.13 5.34
CA VAL A 48 6.72 1.77 5.17
C VAL A 48 7.22 0.95 6.36
N VAL A 49 6.91 1.37 7.60
CA VAL A 49 7.31 0.63 8.81
C VAL A 49 6.68 -0.77 8.84
N VAL A 50 5.37 -0.87 8.60
CA VAL A 50 4.65 -2.15 8.57
C VAL A 50 5.19 -3.07 7.48
N SER A 51 5.46 -2.53 6.28
CA SER A 51 6.04 -3.30 5.17
C SER A 51 7.44 -3.80 5.49
N ALA A 52 8.26 -2.98 6.17
CA ALA A 52 9.58 -3.38 6.63
C ALA A 52 9.51 -4.50 7.67
N MET A 53 8.61 -4.41 8.66
CA MET A 53 8.39 -5.48 9.65
C MET A 53 7.96 -6.78 8.97
N ASN A 54 6.96 -6.74 8.09
CA ASN A 54 6.51 -7.92 7.34
C ASN A 54 7.62 -8.52 6.46
N THR A 55 8.57 -7.70 6.01
CA THR A 55 9.73 -8.17 5.26
C THR A 55 10.69 -8.95 6.17
N LEU A 56 10.93 -8.45 7.39
CA LEU A 56 11.73 -9.17 8.39
C LEU A 56 11.06 -10.49 8.76
N ASP A 57 9.76 -10.48 9.05
CA ASP A 57 9.01 -11.70 9.38
C ASP A 57 9.07 -12.72 8.23
N ALA A 58 8.98 -12.25 6.98
CA ALA A 58 9.10 -13.13 5.81
C ALA A 58 10.50 -13.74 5.67
N PHE A 59 11.56 -13.01 6.06
CA PHE A 59 12.92 -13.54 6.11
C PHE A 59 13.13 -14.52 7.27
N ASP A 60 12.56 -14.25 8.44
CA ASP A 60 12.58 -15.18 9.56
C ASP A 60 11.84 -16.48 9.26
N GLY A 61 10.85 -16.42 8.36
CA GLY A 61 10.17 -17.59 7.81
C GLY A 61 11.08 -18.57 7.04
N PHE A 62 12.33 -18.21 6.75
CA PHE A 62 13.31 -19.10 6.10
C PHE A 62 14.09 -20.00 7.06
N HIS A 63 13.76 -20.04 8.35
CA HIS A 63 14.42 -20.96 9.28
C HIS A 63 13.92 -22.40 9.10
N GLY A 64 14.88 -23.32 8.89
CA GLY A 64 14.69 -24.77 8.87
C GLY A 64 14.72 -25.36 10.28
N LYS A 65 14.13 -26.56 10.45
CA LYS A 65 14.01 -27.24 11.76
C LYS A 65 15.34 -27.52 12.44
N ASP A 66 16.41 -27.69 11.66
CA ASP A 66 17.75 -28.05 12.15
C ASP A 66 18.69 -26.83 12.28
N GLY A 67 18.15 -25.61 12.20
CA GLY A 67 18.92 -24.35 12.20
C GLY A 67 19.50 -23.96 10.84
N GLY A 68 19.18 -24.72 9.78
CA GLY A 68 19.50 -24.41 8.38
C GLY A 68 18.47 -23.48 7.71
N VAL A 69 18.57 -23.35 6.38
CA VAL A 69 17.58 -22.61 5.58
C VAL A 69 16.45 -23.55 5.18
N GLY A 70 15.23 -23.22 5.58
CA GLY A 70 14.02 -23.92 5.18
C GLY A 70 13.14 -23.05 4.28
N VAL A 71 12.46 -23.68 3.32
CA VAL A 71 11.45 -23.02 2.50
C VAL A 71 10.17 -23.82 2.58
N GLY A 72 9.13 -23.20 3.13
CA GLY A 72 7.79 -23.75 3.18
C GLY A 72 6.79 -22.94 2.35
N LEU A 73 5.59 -23.48 2.24
CA LEU A 73 4.45 -22.77 1.67
C LEU A 73 4.14 -21.49 2.47
N GLY A 74 4.24 -21.53 3.80
CA GLY A 74 4.13 -20.35 4.64
C GLY A 74 5.13 -19.25 4.27
N THR A 75 6.40 -19.60 4.07
CA THR A 75 7.45 -18.66 3.66
C THR A 75 7.11 -17.98 2.33
N LEU A 76 6.63 -18.75 1.34
CA LEU A 76 6.24 -18.21 0.03
C LEU A 76 5.03 -17.27 0.13
N ILE A 77 4.04 -17.61 0.95
CA ILE A 77 2.86 -16.77 1.19
C ILE A 77 3.28 -15.44 1.84
N MET A 78 4.13 -15.49 2.87
CA MET A 78 4.65 -14.30 3.55
C MET A 78 5.47 -13.40 2.62
N LEU A 79 6.34 -13.98 1.79
CA LEU A 79 7.09 -13.24 0.77
C LEU A 79 6.17 -12.57 -0.25
N GLY A 80 5.15 -13.29 -0.74
CA GLY A 80 4.14 -12.76 -1.65
C GLY A 80 3.43 -11.56 -1.03
N ASN A 81 2.98 -11.69 0.22
CA ASN A 81 2.34 -10.61 0.97
C ASN A 81 3.25 -9.39 1.13
N ALA A 82 4.50 -9.59 1.57
CA ALA A 82 5.49 -8.53 1.71
C ALA A 82 5.75 -7.81 0.37
N ALA A 83 5.84 -8.55 -0.73
CA ALA A 83 6.00 -7.97 -2.07
C ALA A 83 4.80 -7.10 -2.48
N PHE A 84 3.56 -7.56 -2.24
CA PHE A 84 2.36 -6.77 -2.53
C PHE A 84 2.24 -5.53 -1.63
N LEU A 85 2.59 -5.64 -0.35
CA LEU A 85 2.69 -4.49 0.56
C LEU A 85 3.66 -3.43 0.05
N TRP A 86 4.83 -3.82 -0.44
CA TRP A 86 5.79 -2.90 -1.06
C TRP A 86 5.26 -2.28 -2.36
N LEU A 87 4.66 -3.08 -3.25
CA LEU A 87 4.04 -2.55 -4.48
C LEU A 87 2.94 -1.53 -4.16
N TYR A 88 2.09 -1.82 -3.18
CA TYR A 88 1.06 -0.89 -2.72
C TYR A 88 1.67 0.39 -2.13
N THR A 89 2.66 0.26 -1.24
CA THR A 89 3.35 1.40 -0.60
C THR A 89 4.05 2.28 -1.63
N LEU A 90 4.77 1.69 -2.59
CA LEU A 90 5.48 2.42 -3.65
C LEU A 90 4.53 3.05 -4.67
N SER A 91 3.33 2.48 -4.89
CA SER A 91 2.34 3.03 -5.80
C SER A 91 1.58 4.25 -5.25
N CYS A 92 1.77 4.64 -3.99
CA CYS A 92 0.98 5.72 -3.38
C CYS A 92 1.33 7.12 -3.93
N HIS A 93 0.40 8.06 -3.78
CA HIS A 93 0.61 9.46 -4.19
C HIS A 93 1.71 10.14 -3.36
N SER A 94 1.86 9.81 -2.08
CA SER A 94 2.92 10.34 -1.22
C SER A 94 4.31 9.94 -1.71
N CYS A 95 4.51 8.68 -2.12
CA CYS A 95 5.77 8.19 -2.68
C CYS A 95 6.11 8.91 -4.00
N ARG A 96 5.12 9.04 -4.89
CA ARG A 96 5.29 9.81 -6.14
C ARG A 96 5.71 11.25 -5.87
N HIS A 97 5.09 11.90 -4.89
CA HIS A 97 5.44 13.26 -4.47
C HIS A 97 6.82 13.32 -3.82
N LEU A 98 7.22 12.33 -3.03
CA LEU A 98 8.56 12.27 -2.44
C LEU A 98 9.65 12.18 -3.51
N ILE A 99 9.46 11.33 -4.52
CA ILE A 99 10.46 11.10 -5.58
C ILE A 99 10.53 12.29 -6.54
N GLY A 100 9.38 12.76 -7.04
CA GLY A 100 9.29 13.80 -8.07
C GLY A 100 9.13 15.22 -7.54
N GLY A 101 8.88 15.39 -6.25
CA GLY A 101 8.58 16.67 -5.64
C GLY A 101 9.75 17.65 -5.79
N ARG A 102 9.40 18.91 -6.08
CA ARG A 102 10.32 20.05 -6.22
C ARG A 102 11.35 19.90 -7.36
N LEU A 103 11.21 18.92 -8.26
CA LEU A 103 12.02 18.87 -9.47
C LEU A 103 11.61 20.00 -10.42
N LYS A 104 12.53 20.94 -10.64
CA LYS A 104 12.33 22.03 -11.62
C LYS A 104 12.79 21.64 -13.02
N HIS A 105 13.75 20.73 -13.16
CA HIS A 105 14.35 20.34 -14.44
C HIS A 105 14.52 18.82 -14.50
N PHE A 106 13.83 18.15 -15.42
CA PHE A 106 13.91 16.69 -15.55
C PHE A 106 15.20 16.23 -16.26
N SER A 107 15.72 17.03 -17.18
CA SER A 107 16.96 16.73 -17.93
C SER A 107 18.20 16.63 -17.05
N LYS A 108 18.27 17.43 -15.96
CA LYS A 108 19.39 17.43 -15.01
C LYS A 108 19.32 16.31 -13.96
N HIS A 109 18.18 15.60 -13.87
CA HIS A 109 17.97 14.55 -12.88
C HIS A 109 17.36 13.28 -13.51
N PRO A 110 18.06 12.63 -14.45
CA PRO A 110 17.51 11.51 -15.22
C PRO A 110 17.12 10.31 -14.35
N LEU A 111 17.88 10.00 -13.29
CA LEU A 111 17.58 8.90 -12.37
C LEU A 111 16.29 9.15 -11.57
N ARG A 112 16.12 10.36 -11.01
CA ARG A 112 14.88 10.73 -10.31
C ARG A 112 13.68 10.77 -11.25
N TYR A 113 13.86 11.25 -12.48
CA TYR A 113 12.81 11.23 -13.49
C TYR A 113 12.39 9.80 -13.87
N ARG A 114 13.34 8.87 -14.03
CA ARG A 114 13.06 7.45 -14.26
C ARG A 114 12.30 6.82 -13.08
N ALA A 115 12.77 7.03 -11.85
CA ALA A 115 12.10 6.53 -10.64
C ALA A 115 10.68 7.11 -10.51
N TRP A 116 10.52 8.42 -10.74
CA TRP A 116 9.21 9.07 -10.74
C TRP A 116 8.31 8.50 -11.83
N THR A 117 8.83 8.20 -13.02
CA THR A 117 8.07 7.60 -14.12
C THR A 117 7.59 6.19 -13.75
N LEU A 118 8.45 5.38 -13.13
CA LEU A 118 8.08 4.05 -12.66
C LEU A 118 6.98 4.12 -11.60
N VAL A 119 7.16 4.95 -10.57
CA VAL A 119 6.16 5.13 -9.51
C VAL A 119 4.87 5.74 -10.06
N SER A 120 4.96 6.63 -11.05
CA SER A 120 3.80 7.18 -11.74
C SER A 120 3.00 6.12 -12.48
N ARG A 121 3.67 5.13 -13.11
CA ARG A 121 3.01 3.98 -13.74
C ARG A 121 2.34 3.11 -12.69
N LEU A 122 3.03 2.75 -11.62
CA LEU A 122 2.46 1.96 -10.51
C LEU A 122 1.25 2.66 -9.87
N ASN A 123 1.31 3.97 -9.69
CA ASN A 123 0.24 4.76 -9.08
C ASN A 123 -1.09 4.68 -9.82
N THR A 124 -1.09 4.46 -11.15
CA THR A 124 -2.34 4.24 -11.91
C THR A 124 -3.10 3.00 -11.46
N ARG A 125 -2.40 2.02 -10.89
CA ARG A 125 -2.95 0.75 -10.38
C ARG A 125 -3.06 0.70 -8.85
N HIS A 126 -2.84 1.83 -8.15
CA HIS A 126 -2.81 1.87 -6.68
C HIS A 126 -4.07 1.26 -6.04
N MET A 127 -5.24 1.46 -6.64
CA MET A 127 -6.49 0.84 -6.17
C MET A 127 -6.47 -0.68 -6.29
N GLN A 128 -6.06 -1.21 -7.44
CA GLN A 128 -5.99 -2.65 -7.67
C GLN A 128 -5.01 -3.29 -6.68
N LEU A 129 -3.84 -2.66 -6.52
CA LEU A 129 -2.83 -3.09 -5.54
C LEU A 129 -3.36 -3.05 -4.10
N ALA A 130 -4.22 -2.09 -3.75
CA ALA A 130 -4.85 -2.04 -2.43
C ALA A 130 -5.70 -3.29 -2.16
N TRP A 131 -6.57 -3.66 -3.11
CA TRP A 131 -7.43 -4.84 -3.01
C TRP A 131 -6.63 -6.14 -3.03
N THR A 132 -5.61 -6.24 -3.89
CA THR A 132 -4.73 -7.42 -3.93
C THR A 132 -3.95 -7.58 -2.63
N THR A 133 -3.45 -6.48 -2.06
CA THR A 133 -2.74 -6.50 -0.77
C THR A 133 -3.68 -6.91 0.37
N LEU A 134 -4.92 -6.39 0.38
CA LEU A 134 -5.91 -6.80 1.39
C LEU A 134 -6.24 -8.29 1.30
N GLY A 135 -6.41 -8.82 0.09
CA GLY A 135 -6.65 -10.26 -0.11
C GLY A 135 -5.47 -11.12 0.31
N THR A 136 -4.25 -10.73 -0.05
CA THR A 136 -3.02 -11.47 0.31
C THR A 136 -2.72 -11.41 1.80
N LEU A 137 -2.97 -10.28 2.46
CA LEU A 137 -2.92 -10.16 3.91
C LEU A 137 -3.88 -11.15 4.59
N LEU A 138 -5.15 -11.14 4.19
CA LEU A 138 -6.16 -12.05 4.77
C LEU A 138 -5.78 -13.52 4.58
N VAL A 139 -5.27 -13.89 3.41
CA VAL A 139 -4.78 -15.26 3.15
C VAL A 139 -3.58 -15.60 4.03
N THR A 140 -2.65 -14.66 4.20
CA THR A 140 -1.45 -14.85 5.03
C THR A 140 -1.81 -15.04 6.49
N ASP A 141 -2.64 -14.16 7.04
CA ASP A 141 -3.10 -14.21 8.42
C ASP A 141 -3.87 -15.49 8.71
N LEU A 142 -4.78 -15.88 7.80
CA LEU A 142 -5.53 -17.13 7.93
C LEU A 142 -4.61 -18.34 7.87
N TYR A 143 -3.65 -18.37 6.93
CA TYR A 143 -2.71 -19.48 6.79
C TYR A 143 -1.86 -19.64 8.05
N ILE A 144 -1.25 -18.56 8.53
CA ILE A 144 -0.42 -18.57 9.73
C ILE A 144 -1.25 -18.97 10.95
N ALA A 145 -2.48 -18.46 11.11
CA ALA A 145 -3.37 -18.84 12.21
C ALA A 145 -3.73 -20.34 12.19
N LEU A 146 -3.99 -20.90 11.01
CA LEU A 146 -4.28 -22.33 10.86
C LEU A 146 -3.05 -23.21 11.15
N VAL A 147 -1.85 -22.78 10.74
CA VAL A 147 -0.61 -23.48 11.10
C VAL A 147 -0.34 -23.38 12.60
N ALA A 148 -0.47 -22.19 13.19
CA ALA A 148 -0.22 -21.95 14.61
C ALA A 148 -1.21 -22.68 15.53
N SER A 149 -2.47 -22.84 15.10
CA SER A 149 -3.48 -23.62 15.81
C SER A 149 -3.31 -25.14 15.66
N GLY A 150 -2.40 -25.60 14.80
CA GLY A 150 -2.21 -27.02 14.48
C GLY A 150 -3.31 -27.61 13.59
N ALA A 151 -4.27 -26.81 13.11
CA ALA A 151 -5.30 -27.24 12.18
C ALA A 151 -4.72 -27.60 10.81
N LEU A 152 -3.60 -26.97 10.43
CA LEU A 152 -2.81 -27.29 9.24
C LEU A 152 -1.36 -27.54 9.62
N THR A 153 -0.72 -28.48 8.94
CA THR A 153 0.74 -28.63 9.00
C THR A 153 1.37 -27.81 7.88
N ASP A 154 2.38 -26.99 8.20
CA ASP A 154 3.11 -26.21 7.21
C ASP A 154 3.80 -27.13 6.19
N LEU A 155 3.50 -26.92 4.91
CA LEU A 155 4.06 -27.73 3.83
C LEU A 155 5.48 -27.25 3.53
N ARG A 156 6.48 -28.02 3.97
CA ARG A 156 7.89 -27.73 3.75
C ARG A 156 8.38 -28.36 2.44
N PHE A 157 8.98 -27.56 1.57
CA PHE A 157 9.61 -28.01 0.33
C PHE A 157 11.10 -28.32 0.52
N TYR A 158 11.76 -27.51 1.34
CA TYR A 158 13.18 -27.62 1.67
C TYR A 158 13.38 -27.30 3.15
N ASN A 159 14.31 -27.98 3.82
CA ASN A 159 14.56 -27.85 5.26
C ASN A 159 16.03 -28.10 5.59
#